data_AF-A0A8X6MWA5-F1
#
_entry.id   AF-A0A8X6MWA5-F1
#
_cell.length_a   1.000
_cell.length_b   1.000
_cell.length_c   1.000
_cell.angle_alpha   90.00
_cell.angle_beta   90.00
_cell.angle_gamma   90.00
#
_symmetry.space_group_name_H-M   'P 1'
#
loop_
_entity.id
_entity.type
_entity.pdbx_description
1 polymer ?
#
loop_
_entity_poly.entity_id
_entity_poly.type
_entity_poly.pdbx_seq_one_letter_code
_entity_poly.pdbx_strand_id
1 'polypeptide(L)'
;MLYSIRWEKLPFSNPVVAGGRPTYEPNIIHVKITFLDESGQQVQVTRPYEQWIGVCPNHVEKVIETLEHHFPDCKPIRYTYVGNTRKILPYFESRLLKNRLDSPEKPFYMLYFRTCCHEVGRFFNKYKFCYYDKADWLVRLYIDLCTKYHTQGFYYKWYTVHQASDLVESLEMHPDHTQAPDWTIGVFDLETVPMDGEDRVPIGLDETDEIVMISLYKWNRRQGLRHWLLYRLPCDSPPPDMDRTHAYTSERQLLNGFHALIQDCQVLTGYNINGFDLPCLFTRLLWLQMYSILKHYSSVNVGTSVVTTFQQKIVLDLYHYFRIFSNYDLPGFKLDVVASMKLNETKVPIQSTGLWSWYTHPQVSADLLHHHSVEECHRILQPRRLPTAQFGTFKDYMYYCLKDSFLVYRLFEKEMVLSFLTE
;
A
#
# COMPACT_ATOMS: atom_id res chain seq x y z
N MET A 1 -24.59 -1.18 -0.43
CA MET A 1 -23.71 -2.12 0.33
C MET A 1 -22.31 -1.51 0.44
N LEU A 2 -21.39 -2.11 1.21
CA LEU A 2 -20.04 -1.60 1.45
C LEU A 2 -18.96 -2.66 1.18
N TYR A 3 -18.03 -2.39 0.28
CA TYR A 3 -16.92 -3.25 -0.09
C TYR A 3 -15.69 -2.99 0.77
N SER A 4 -15.16 -3.99 1.48
CA SER A 4 -14.03 -3.79 2.39
C SER A 4 -12.72 -3.67 1.61
N ILE A 5 -11.92 -2.64 1.90
CA ILE A 5 -10.64 -2.41 1.21
C ILE A 5 -9.43 -2.39 2.13
N ARG A 6 -9.62 -2.07 3.42
CA ARG A 6 -8.52 -2.04 4.39
C ARG A 6 -9.04 -2.24 5.80
N TRP A 7 -8.29 -3.01 6.59
CA TRP A 7 -8.58 -3.30 7.98
C TRP A 7 -7.36 -2.93 8.82
N GLU A 8 -7.54 -2.07 9.82
CA GLU A 8 -6.45 -1.51 10.62
C GLU A 8 -6.76 -1.67 12.11
N LYS A 9 -5.86 -2.32 12.85
CA LYS A 9 -5.90 -2.30 14.31
C LYS A 9 -5.46 -0.92 14.77
N LEU A 10 -6.33 -0.23 15.47
CA LEU A 10 -5.99 1.04 16.10
C LEU A 10 -5.08 0.77 17.31
N PRO A 11 -4.04 1.60 17.53
CA PRO A 11 -3.30 1.56 18.78
C PRO A 11 -4.27 1.80 19.94
N PHE A 12 -3.96 1.24 21.11
CA PHE A 12 -4.75 1.42 22.33
C PHE A 12 -4.97 2.92 22.58
N SER A 13 -6.16 3.39 22.23
CA SER A 13 -6.65 4.70 22.62
C SER A 13 -7.59 4.41 23.77
N ASN A 14 -7.24 4.87 24.97
CA ASN A 14 -8.21 4.90 26.06
C ASN A 14 -9.41 5.70 25.53
N PRO A 15 -10.62 5.13 25.42
CA PRO A 15 -11.78 5.95 25.15
C PRO A 15 -11.90 6.90 26.33
N VAL A 16 -11.61 8.18 26.10
CA VAL A 16 -11.94 9.25 27.04
C VAL A 16 -13.45 9.40 26.96
N VAL A 17 -14.18 8.58 27.72
CA VAL A 17 -15.59 8.81 27.97
C VAL A 17 -15.65 10.07 28.84
N ALA A 18 -16.28 11.12 28.33
CA ALA A 18 -16.51 12.35 29.09
C ALA A 18 -17.19 11.98 30.43
N GLY A 19 -16.46 12.11 31.54
CA GLY A 19 -16.96 11.89 32.90
C GLY A 19 -16.89 10.45 33.46
N GLY A 20 -16.32 9.48 32.75
CA GLY A 20 -16.17 8.09 33.24
C GLY A 20 -14.71 7.66 33.42
N ARG A 21 -14.40 6.84 34.43
CA ARG A 21 -13.10 6.12 34.48
C ARG A 21 -13.02 5.20 33.26
N PRO A 22 -11.93 5.22 32.46
CA PRO A 22 -11.77 4.28 31.35
C PRO A 22 -11.71 2.86 31.91
N THR A 23 -12.67 2.01 31.55
CA THR A 23 -12.60 0.56 31.77
C THR A 23 -11.74 -0.04 30.68
N TYR A 24 -10.46 -0.25 31.00
CA TYR A 24 -9.53 -0.93 30.12
C TYR A 24 -9.90 -2.41 30.02
N GLU A 25 -10.32 -2.85 28.84
CA GLU A 25 -10.54 -4.27 28.53
C GLU A 25 -9.36 -4.80 27.68
N PRO A 26 -8.41 -5.53 28.28
CA PRO A 26 -7.16 -5.93 27.61
C PRO A 26 -7.34 -6.91 26.44
N ASN A 27 -8.50 -7.55 26.36
CA ASN A 27 -8.89 -8.48 25.30
C ASN A 27 -9.69 -7.81 24.17
N ILE A 28 -10.02 -6.52 24.27
CA ILE A 28 -10.71 -5.78 23.21
C ILE A 28 -9.71 -4.95 22.42
N ILE A 29 -9.75 -5.09 21.10
CA ILE A 29 -9.06 -4.17 20.18
C ILE A 29 -10.07 -3.37 19.40
N HIS A 30 -9.70 -2.18 18.95
CA HIS A 30 -10.52 -1.40 18.03
C HIS A 30 -9.99 -1.59 16.60
N VAL A 31 -10.88 -1.98 15.71
CA VAL A 31 -10.56 -2.17 14.29
C VAL A 31 -11.25 -1.08 13.50
N LYS A 32 -10.45 -0.31 12.76
CA LYS A 32 -10.93 0.63 11.76
C LYS A 32 -10.95 -0.06 10.41
N ILE A 33 -12.11 -0.06 9.77
CA ILE A 33 -12.32 -0.63 8.45
C ILE A 33 -12.60 0.51 7.49
N THR A 34 -11.90 0.50 6.37
CA THR A 34 -12.18 1.37 5.24
C THR A 34 -12.97 0.56 4.21
N PHE A 35 -14.12 1.09 3.83
CA PHE A 35 -15.01 0.55 2.83
C PHE A 35 -15.13 1.49 1.64
N LEU A 36 -15.55 0.94 0.51
CA LEU A 36 -16.12 1.68 -0.62
C LEU A 36 -17.58 1.30 -0.79
N ASP A 37 -18.44 2.26 -1.04
CA ASP A 37 -19.79 1.92 -1.50
C ASP A 37 -19.81 1.58 -3.01
N GLU A 38 -21.00 1.26 -3.52
CA GLU A 38 -21.24 0.96 -4.94
C GLU A 38 -20.90 2.13 -5.87
N SER A 39 -20.81 3.35 -5.34
CA SER A 39 -20.43 4.55 -6.07
C SER A 39 -18.93 4.85 -6.06
N GLY A 40 -18.14 4.08 -5.30
CA GLY A 40 -16.71 4.34 -5.08
C GLY A 40 -16.45 5.35 -3.95
N GLN A 41 -17.48 5.76 -3.20
CA GLN A 41 -17.31 6.66 -2.07
C GLN A 41 -16.74 5.91 -0.87
N GLN A 42 -15.70 6.48 -0.26
CA GLN A 42 -15.06 5.89 0.90
C GLN A 42 -15.86 6.13 2.19
N VAL A 43 -16.10 5.05 2.94
CA VAL A 43 -16.74 5.06 4.25
C VAL A 43 -15.81 4.40 5.26
N GLN A 44 -15.72 4.95 6.47
CA GLN A 44 -14.92 4.37 7.54
C GLN A 44 -15.79 4.01 8.73
N VAL A 45 -15.50 2.85 9.30
CA VAL A 45 -16.21 2.33 10.47
C VAL A 45 -15.19 1.81 11.47
N THR A 46 -15.34 2.19 12.74
CA THR A 46 -14.55 1.62 13.83
C THR A 46 -15.45 0.80 14.74
N ARG A 47 -15.02 -0.42 15.06
CA ARG A 47 -15.74 -1.33 15.96
C ARG A 47 -14.78 -2.02 16.92
N PRO A 48 -15.21 -2.29 18.16
CA PRO A 48 -14.45 -3.13 19.06
C PRO A 48 -14.53 -4.59 18.59
N TYR A 49 -13.45 -5.33 18.79
CA TYR A 49 -13.32 -6.74 18.48
C TYR A 49 -12.75 -7.46 19.68
N GLU A 50 -13.50 -8.44 20.18
CA GLU A 50 -13.06 -9.29 21.27
C GLU A 50 -12.12 -10.37 20.75
N GLN A 51 -10.89 -10.35 21.26
CA GLN A 51 -9.87 -11.28 20.88
C GLN A 51 -10.02 -12.61 21.62
N TRP A 52 -9.75 -13.71 20.92
CA TRP A 52 -9.78 -15.08 21.46
C TRP A 52 -8.53 -15.88 21.07
N ILE A 53 -8.20 -16.96 21.79
CA ILE A 53 -7.12 -17.89 21.40
C ILE A 53 -7.69 -19.24 21.00
N GLY A 54 -7.27 -19.75 19.84
CA GLY A 54 -7.67 -21.06 19.37
C GLY A 54 -6.87 -22.18 20.02
N VAL A 55 -7.50 -23.21 20.56
CA VAL A 55 -6.86 -24.37 21.20
C VAL A 55 -7.36 -25.69 20.63
N CYS A 56 -6.51 -26.73 20.64
CA CYS A 56 -6.88 -28.07 20.18
C CYS A 56 -6.73 -29.18 21.25
N PRO A 57 -7.37 -29.06 22.44
CA PRO A 57 -7.38 -30.11 23.45
C PRO A 57 -8.43 -31.19 23.16
N ASN A 58 -8.22 -32.39 23.69
CA ASN A 58 -9.27 -33.41 23.74
C ASN A 58 -10.29 -33.11 24.87
N HIS A 59 -9.88 -32.36 25.89
CA HIS A 59 -10.68 -31.95 27.05
C HIS A 59 -10.43 -30.47 27.32
N VAL A 60 -11.32 -29.60 26.84
CA VAL A 60 -11.15 -28.13 26.93
C VAL A 60 -11.32 -27.65 28.37
N GLU A 61 -12.11 -28.35 29.16
CA GLU A 61 -12.41 -28.05 30.56
C GLU A 61 -11.13 -28.04 31.41
N LYS A 62 -10.23 -29.02 31.19
CA LYS A 62 -8.93 -29.07 31.88
C LYS A 62 -8.02 -27.90 31.53
N VAL A 63 -8.10 -27.42 30.28
CA VAL A 63 -7.35 -26.23 29.85
C VAL A 63 -7.90 -24.99 30.55
N ILE A 64 -9.23 -24.87 30.62
CA ILE A 64 -9.92 -23.77 31.31
C ILE A 64 -9.55 -23.77 32.79
N GLU A 65 -9.71 -24.89 33.50
CA GLU A 65 -9.33 -25.03 34.91
C GLU A 65 -7.88 -24.61 35.17
N THR A 66 -6.96 -25.02 34.28
CA THR A 66 -5.54 -24.66 34.38
C THR A 66 -5.33 -23.16 34.20
N LEU A 67 -5.95 -22.56 33.18
CA LEU A 67 -5.85 -21.13 32.92
C LEU A 67 -6.45 -20.32 34.05
N GLU A 68 -7.63 -20.71 34.52
CA GLU A 68 -8.34 -20.07 35.61
C GLU A 68 -7.60 -20.13 36.94
N HIS A 69 -6.79 -21.16 37.15
CA HIS A 69 -5.90 -21.26 38.31
C HIS A 69 -4.70 -20.31 38.22
N HIS A 70 -4.09 -20.18 37.05
CA HIS A 70 -2.90 -19.34 36.84
C HIS A 70 -3.23 -17.87 36.57
N PHE A 71 -4.43 -17.60 36.06
CA PHE A 71 -4.95 -16.28 35.73
C PHE A 71 -6.35 -16.12 36.35
N PRO A 72 -6.45 -15.97 37.68
CA PRO A 72 -7.74 -15.85 38.37
C PRO A 72 -8.56 -14.63 37.89
N ASP A 73 -7.87 -13.56 37.48
CA ASP A 73 -8.50 -12.35 36.92
C ASP A 73 -9.09 -12.55 35.51
N CYS A 74 -8.78 -13.69 34.85
CA CYS A 74 -9.35 -14.03 33.54
C CYS A 74 -10.75 -14.65 33.62
N LYS A 75 -11.26 -14.92 34.82
CA LYS A 75 -12.56 -15.53 35.02
C LYS A 75 -13.72 -14.59 34.65
N PRO A 76 -14.82 -15.10 34.07
CA PRO A 76 -14.98 -16.47 33.54
C PRO A 76 -14.32 -16.60 32.15
N ILE A 77 -13.66 -17.73 31.89
CA ILE A 77 -13.20 -18.07 30.53
C ILE A 77 -14.35 -18.69 29.75
N ARG A 78 -14.74 -18.05 28.64
CA ARG A 78 -15.75 -18.59 27.73
C ARG A 78 -15.09 -19.35 26.60
N TYR A 79 -15.79 -20.34 26.04
CA TYR A 79 -15.29 -21.06 24.89
C TYR A 79 -16.38 -21.45 23.90
N THR A 80 -15.98 -21.62 22.64
CA THR A 80 -16.86 -22.03 21.55
C THR A 80 -16.19 -23.16 20.77
N TYR A 81 -16.90 -24.28 20.56
CA TYR A 81 -16.45 -25.34 19.67
C TYR A 81 -16.69 -24.94 18.21
N VAL A 82 -15.65 -25.04 17.38
CA VAL A 82 -15.68 -24.61 15.97
C VAL A 82 -15.72 -25.80 15.02
N GLY A 83 -15.19 -26.94 15.42
CA GLY A 83 -15.09 -28.13 14.57
C GLY A 83 -13.85 -28.95 14.88
N ASN A 84 -13.48 -29.87 13.98
CA ASN A 84 -12.24 -30.63 14.08
C ASN A 84 -11.21 -30.08 13.10
N THR A 85 -9.97 -29.90 13.56
CA THR A 85 -8.85 -29.49 12.72
C THR A 85 -7.68 -30.43 12.93
N ARG A 86 -6.88 -30.63 11.88
CA ARG A 86 -5.52 -31.16 12.07
C ARG A 86 -4.76 -30.18 12.95
N LYS A 87 -4.09 -30.71 13.96
CA LYS A 87 -3.32 -29.92 14.91
C LYS A 87 -2.14 -29.29 14.15
N ILE A 88 -2.01 -27.96 14.12
CA ILE A 88 -0.72 -27.36 13.76
C ILE A 88 0.27 -27.75 14.85
N LEU A 89 1.14 -28.68 14.49
CA LEU A 89 2.10 -29.26 15.41
C LEU A 89 3.21 -28.22 15.67
N PRO A 90 3.53 -27.93 16.94
CA PRO A 90 4.76 -27.19 17.26
C PRO A 90 5.97 -27.87 16.60
N TYR A 91 6.99 -27.07 16.25
CA TYR A 91 8.24 -27.55 15.66
C TYR A 91 8.09 -28.19 14.28
N PHE A 92 7.29 -27.57 13.40
CA PHE A 92 7.06 -28.04 12.02
C PHE A 92 8.35 -28.42 11.30
N GLU A 93 9.38 -27.57 11.36
CA GLU A 93 10.70 -27.83 10.75
C GLU A 93 11.38 -29.09 11.30
N SER A 94 11.42 -29.27 12.63
CA SER A 94 11.99 -30.49 13.25
C SER A 94 11.24 -31.75 12.87
N ARG A 95 9.93 -31.65 12.60
CA ARG A 95 9.09 -32.77 12.18
C ARG A 95 9.18 -33.07 10.70
N LEU A 96 9.34 -32.04 9.86
CA LEU A 96 9.64 -32.17 8.44
C LEU A 96 10.94 -32.96 8.27
N LEU A 97 11.99 -32.60 9.02
CA LEU A 97 13.27 -33.31 9.04
C LEU A 97 13.17 -34.77 9.53
N LYS A 98 12.14 -35.09 10.33
CA LYS A 98 11.91 -36.43 10.91
C LYS A 98 10.81 -37.22 10.20
N ASN A 99 10.25 -36.70 9.11
CA ASN A 99 9.10 -37.25 8.40
C ASN A 99 7.90 -37.61 9.32
N ARG A 100 7.59 -36.73 10.29
CA ARG A 100 6.47 -36.90 11.25
C ARG A 100 5.42 -35.80 11.09
N LEU A 101 4.89 -35.69 9.87
CA LEU A 101 3.93 -34.65 9.48
C LEU A 101 2.47 -35.02 9.83
N ASP A 102 2.18 -36.31 10.03
CA ASP A 102 0.84 -36.74 10.38
C ASP A 102 0.44 -36.27 11.77
N SER A 103 -0.75 -35.65 11.85
CA SER A 103 -1.39 -35.29 13.11
C SER A 103 -2.84 -35.73 13.07
N PRO A 104 -3.36 -36.31 14.17
CA PRO A 104 -4.77 -36.64 14.26
C PRO A 104 -5.59 -35.34 14.27
N GLU A 105 -6.79 -35.41 13.70
CA GLU A 105 -7.78 -34.37 13.87
C GLU A 105 -8.16 -34.26 15.34
N LYS A 106 -8.29 -33.01 15.81
CA LYS A 106 -8.67 -32.69 17.17
C LYS A 106 -9.78 -31.65 17.19
N PRO A 107 -10.64 -31.67 18.21
CA PRO A 107 -11.55 -30.58 18.48
C PRO A 107 -10.82 -29.24 18.54
N PHE A 108 -11.35 -28.23 17.86
CA PHE A 108 -10.87 -26.86 17.85
C PHE A 108 -11.84 -25.97 18.63
N TYR A 109 -11.31 -25.23 19.59
CA TYR A 109 -12.08 -24.32 20.41
C TYR A 109 -11.49 -22.92 20.38
N MET A 110 -12.35 -21.92 20.36
CA MET A 110 -11.99 -20.53 20.60
C MET A 110 -12.14 -20.26 22.10
N LEU A 111 -11.10 -19.74 22.76
CA LEU A 111 -11.14 -19.34 24.16
C LEU A 111 -11.15 -17.81 24.27
N TYR A 112 -12.14 -17.29 24.99
CA TYR A 112 -12.29 -15.86 25.30
C TYR A 112 -11.98 -15.64 26.78
N PHE A 113 -11.14 -14.65 27.08
CA PHE A 113 -10.65 -14.38 28.42
C PHE A 113 -10.45 -12.87 28.62
N ARG A 114 -10.53 -12.42 29.88
CA ARG A 114 -10.42 -10.99 30.24
C ARG A 114 -8.98 -10.54 30.50
N THR A 115 -8.03 -10.98 29.69
CA THR A 115 -6.63 -10.53 29.73
C THR A 115 -6.05 -10.35 28.33
N CYS A 116 -4.83 -9.81 28.24
CA CYS A 116 -4.13 -9.63 26.99
C CYS A 116 -3.72 -11.00 26.41
N CYS A 117 -4.08 -11.25 25.15
CA CYS A 117 -3.75 -12.53 24.49
C CYS A 117 -2.25 -12.82 24.42
N HIS A 118 -1.41 -11.79 24.48
CA HIS A 118 0.04 -11.94 24.51
C HIS A 118 0.53 -12.65 25.77
N GLU A 119 -0.06 -12.36 26.93
CA GLU A 119 0.32 -12.97 28.21
C GLU A 119 -0.09 -14.45 28.26
N VAL A 120 -1.31 -14.76 27.82
CA VAL A 120 -1.81 -16.14 27.72
C VAL A 120 -0.99 -16.92 26.68
N GLY A 121 -0.62 -16.31 25.57
CA GLY A 121 0.28 -16.91 24.58
C GLY A 121 1.65 -17.28 25.17
N ARG A 122 2.28 -16.37 25.94
CA ARG A 122 3.53 -16.69 26.65
C ARG A 122 3.39 -17.88 27.60
N PHE A 123 2.27 -17.98 28.31
CA PHE A 123 1.96 -19.12 29.16
C PHE A 123 1.83 -20.41 28.33
N PHE A 124 1.03 -20.40 27.27
CA PHE A 124 0.85 -21.56 26.42
C PHE A 124 2.16 -22.04 25.78
N ASN A 125 3.04 -21.14 25.36
CA ASN A 125 4.38 -21.46 24.88
C ASN A 125 5.23 -22.16 25.96
N LYS A 126 5.24 -21.62 27.18
CA LYS A 126 5.98 -22.19 28.32
C LYS A 126 5.54 -23.63 28.63
N TYR A 127 4.23 -23.89 28.59
CA TYR A 127 3.65 -25.19 28.92
C TYR A 127 3.37 -26.08 27.70
N LYS A 128 3.83 -25.67 26.51
CA LYS A 128 3.66 -26.40 25.24
C LYS A 128 2.21 -26.78 24.94
N PHE A 129 1.26 -25.94 25.35
CA PHE A 129 -0.11 -26.07 24.87
C PHE A 129 -0.10 -25.90 23.35
N CYS A 130 -0.96 -26.65 22.68
CA CYS A 130 -1.08 -26.55 21.22
C CYS A 130 -2.25 -25.63 20.93
N TYR A 131 -1.91 -24.44 20.48
CA TYR A 131 -2.82 -23.37 20.23
C TYR A 131 -2.45 -22.70 18.91
N TYR A 132 -3.44 -22.17 18.22
CA TYR A 132 -3.22 -21.30 17.09
C TYR A 132 -2.82 -19.93 17.64
N ASP A 133 -1.55 -19.82 18.06
CA ASP A 133 -0.93 -18.51 18.22
C ASP A 133 -0.54 -18.02 16.85
N LYS A 134 -1.02 -16.84 16.49
CA LYS A 134 -0.16 -15.79 15.99
C LYS A 134 -0.66 -14.52 16.64
N ALA A 135 0.21 -13.56 16.90
CA ALA A 135 -0.15 -12.21 17.38
C ALA A 135 -1.01 -11.40 16.36
N ASP A 136 -1.69 -12.09 15.46
CA ASP A 136 -2.35 -11.58 14.28
C ASP A 136 -3.87 -11.65 14.46
N TRP A 137 -4.41 -10.51 14.87
CA TRP A 137 -5.84 -10.30 15.02
C TRP A 137 -6.60 -10.48 13.69
N LEU A 138 -5.96 -10.31 12.53
CA LEU A 138 -6.58 -10.54 11.23
C LEU A 138 -6.84 -12.01 10.98
N VAL A 139 -5.96 -12.91 11.44
CA VAL A 139 -6.17 -14.36 11.33
C VAL A 139 -7.39 -14.80 12.14
N ARG A 140 -7.65 -14.16 13.28
CA ARG A 140 -8.81 -14.46 14.12
C ARG A 140 -10.10 -13.98 13.45
N LEU A 141 -10.09 -12.76 12.91
CA LEU A 141 -11.20 -12.25 12.11
C LEU A 141 -11.46 -13.08 10.86
N TYR A 142 -10.40 -13.56 10.19
CA TYR A 142 -10.52 -14.51 9.09
C TYR A 142 -11.32 -15.71 9.53
N ILE A 143 -10.94 -16.35 10.65
CA ILE A 143 -11.66 -17.53 11.16
C ILE A 143 -13.11 -17.18 11.49
N ASP A 144 -13.36 -16.09 12.23
CA ASP A 144 -14.72 -15.69 12.64
C ASP A 144 -15.65 -15.47 11.45
N LEU A 145 -15.21 -14.67 10.48
CA LEU A 145 -16.02 -14.31 9.32
C LEU A 145 -16.12 -15.48 8.32
N CYS A 146 -15.01 -16.16 8.03
CA CYS A 146 -15.02 -17.27 7.08
C CYS A 146 -15.83 -18.46 7.59
N THR A 147 -15.80 -18.75 8.89
CA THR A 147 -16.64 -19.78 9.50
C THR A 147 -18.12 -19.36 9.49
N LYS A 148 -18.45 -18.12 9.87
CA LYS A 148 -19.83 -17.61 9.90
C LYS A 148 -20.50 -17.64 8.52
N TYR A 149 -19.76 -17.29 7.47
CA TYR A 149 -20.28 -17.15 6.11
C TYR A 149 -19.87 -18.28 5.16
N HIS A 150 -19.24 -19.33 5.67
CA HIS A 150 -18.77 -20.49 4.89
C HIS A 150 -17.96 -20.10 3.63
N THR A 151 -17.03 -19.15 3.78
CA THR A 151 -16.19 -18.60 2.70
C THR A 151 -14.70 -18.87 2.93
N GLN A 152 -13.86 -18.63 1.93
CA GLN A 152 -12.40 -18.79 1.99
C GLN A 152 -11.66 -17.44 2.09
N GLY A 153 -12.38 -16.33 2.21
CA GLY A 153 -11.78 -15.00 2.34
C GLY A 153 -12.78 -13.96 2.82
N PHE A 154 -12.27 -12.98 3.56
CA PHE A 154 -13.04 -11.85 4.12
C PHE A 154 -12.52 -10.48 3.64
N TYR A 155 -11.29 -10.42 3.12
CA TYR A 155 -10.83 -9.24 2.41
C TYR A 155 -11.57 -9.11 1.08
N TYR A 156 -11.77 -7.87 0.64
CA TYR A 156 -12.32 -7.59 -0.69
C TYR A 156 -13.70 -8.23 -0.93
N LYS A 157 -14.54 -8.21 0.11
CA LYS A 157 -15.93 -8.66 0.08
C LYS A 157 -16.89 -7.51 0.32
N TRP A 158 -18.14 -7.69 -0.14
CA TRP A 158 -19.24 -6.80 0.17
C TRP A 158 -19.86 -7.13 1.52
N TYR A 159 -20.26 -6.08 2.23
CA TYR A 159 -20.86 -6.13 3.54
C TYR A 159 -22.07 -5.21 3.62
N THR A 160 -23.11 -5.66 4.33
CA THR A 160 -24.05 -4.75 5.00
C THR A 160 -23.49 -4.48 6.39
N VAL A 161 -23.41 -3.20 6.76
CA VAL A 161 -22.85 -2.78 8.05
C VAL A 161 -23.98 -2.32 8.95
N HIS A 162 -24.19 -3.04 10.04
CA HIS A 162 -25.25 -2.83 11.02
C HIS A 162 -24.76 -2.01 12.23
N GLN A 163 -25.71 -1.47 12.98
CA GLN A 163 -25.41 -0.96 14.33
C GLN A 163 -25.40 -2.15 15.30
N ALA A 164 -24.20 -2.55 15.72
CA ALA A 164 -23.99 -3.59 16.73
C ALA A 164 -22.82 -3.19 17.66
N SER A 165 -22.77 -3.82 18.83
CA SER A 165 -21.75 -3.55 19.84
C SER A 165 -20.37 -4.09 19.47
N ASP A 166 -20.29 -5.18 18.73
CA ASP A 166 -19.03 -5.79 18.30
C ASP A 166 -18.87 -5.80 16.78
N LEU A 167 -17.64 -6.05 16.35
CA LEU A 167 -17.26 -6.04 14.96
C LEU A 167 -17.92 -7.16 14.13
N VAL A 168 -17.97 -8.40 14.62
CA VAL A 168 -18.41 -9.56 13.82
C VAL A 168 -19.93 -9.57 13.65
N GLU A 169 -20.69 -9.10 14.65
CA GLU A 169 -22.14 -8.92 14.53
C GLU A 169 -22.50 -7.70 13.69
N SER A 170 -21.66 -6.64 13.70
CA SER A 170 -21.90 -5.45 12.88
C SER A 170 -21.76 -5.71 11.38
N LEU A 171 -21.23 -6.86 10.97
CA LEU A 171 -20.93 -7.17 9.58
C LEU A 171 -21.74 -8.35 9.07
N GLU A 172 -22.53 -8.10 8.03
CA GLU A 172 -23.19 -9.09 7.20
C GLU A 172 -22.46 -9.22 5.87
N MET A 173 -21.66 -10.27 5.69
CA MET A 173 -20.90 -10.48 4.46
C MET A 173 -21.82 -11.04 3.37
N HIS A 174 -21.58 -10.62 2.13
CA HIS A 174 -22.24 -11.13 0.91
C HIS A 174 -21.20 -11.85 0.04
N PRO A 175 -20.88 -13.13 0.30
CA PRO A 175 -19.78 -13.84 -0.35
C PRO A 175 -19.97 -13.99 -1.87
N ASP A 176 -21.21 -14.13 -2.31
CA ASP A 176 -21.58 -14.31 -3.71
C ASP A 176 -21.53 -13.01 -4.53
N HIS A 177 -21.46 -11.86 -3.85
CA HIS A 177 -21.29 -10.57 -4.51
C HIS A 177 -19.80 -10.36 -4.84
N THR A 178 -19.39 -10.73 -6.05
CA THR A 178 -17.97 -10.72 -6.47
C THR A 178 -17.56 -9.48 -7.26
N GLN A 179 -18.52 -8.65 -7.68
CA GLN A 179 -18.22 -7.48 -8.50
C GLN A 179 -17.39 -6.44 -7.71
N ALA A 180 -16.25 -6.02 -8.25
CA ALA A 180 -15.46 -4.96 -7.66
C ALA A 180 -16.22 -3.60 -7.70
N PRO A 181 -16.10 -2.75 -6.66
CA PRO A 181 -16.65 -1.39 -6.68
C PRO A 181 -15.97 -0.53 -7.76
N ASP A 182 -16.48 0.68 -7.98
CA ASP A 182 -15.85 1.62 -8.91
C ASP A 182 -14.61 2.27 -8.26
N TRP A 183 -13.46 1.64 -8.42
CA TRP A 183 -12.19 2.13 -7.89
C TRP A 183 -11.65 3.30 -8.70
N THR A 184 -11.25 4.37 -8.01
CA THR A 184 -10.39 5.39 -8.59
C THR A 184 -8.93 5.03 -8.34
N ILE A 185 -8.22 4.78 -9.43
CA ILE A 185 -6.83 4.33 -9.43
C ILE A 185 -5.98 5.46 -10.00
N GLY A 186 -4.89 5.81 -9.32
CA GLY A 186 -3.88 6.74 -9.79
C GLY A 186 -2.55 6.01 -10.02
N VAL A 187 -1.95 6.17 -11.19
CA VAL A 187 -0.57 5.74 -11.47
C VAL A 187 0.31 6.94 -11.70
N PHE A 188 1.46 6.97 -11.04
CA PHE A 188 2.38 8.11 -11.12
C PHE A 188 3.83 7.67 -11.21
N ASP A 189 4.66 8.61 -11.64
CA ASP A 189 6.11 8.50 -11.78
C ASP A 189 6.73 9.89 -11.55
N LEU A 190 7.92 9.95 -10.96
CA LEU A 190 8.62 11.17 -10.62
C LEU A 190 9.89 11.37 -11.43
N GLU A 191 10.13 12.60 -11.86
CA GLU A 191 11.44 13.05 -12.31
C GLU A 191 12.07 13.98 -11.28
N THR A 192 13.36 13.79 -11.06
CA THR A 192 14.12 14.41 -9.98
C THR A 192 15.49 14.88 -10.49
N VAL A 193 16.01 15.94 -9.87
CA VAL A 193 17.28 16.55 -10.27
C VAL A 193 18.10 16.92 -9.02
N PRO A 194 19.41 16.61 -8.97
CA PRO A 194 20.30 17.12 -7.93
C PRO A 194 20.75 18.54 -8.29
N MET A 195 20.28 19.56 -7.54
CA MET A 195 20.55 20.97 -7.87
C MET A 195 21.98 21.40 -7.53
N ASP A 196 22.69 20.64 -6.70
CA ASP A 196 24.10 20.83 -6.33
C ASP A 196 25.10 20.56 -7.47
N GLY A 197 24.66 19.88 -8.54
CA GLY A 197 25.53 19.50 -9.66
C GLY A 197 26.26 18.18 -9.48
N GLU A 198 25.94 17.39 -8.45
CA GLU A 198 26.54 16.09 -8.23
C GLU A 198 26.04 15.02 -9.23
N ASP A 199 26.96 14.15 -9.66
CA ASP A 199 26.69 13.02 -10.56
C ASP A 199 26.15 11.83 -9.74
N ARG A 200 24.91 11.95 -9.27
CA ARG A 200 24.22 10.94 -8.44
C ARG A 200 22.74 10.81 -8.77
N VAL A 201 22.12 9.72 -8.32
CA VAL A 201 20.67 9.54 -8.40
C VAL A 201 20.02 10.37 -7.28
N PRO A 202 19.19 11.39 -7.60
CA PRO A 202 18.53 12.24 -6.61
C PRO A 202 17.36 11.49 -5.94
N ILE A 203 17.65 10.81 -4.84
CA ILE A 203 16.67 10.02 -4.06
C ILE A 203 15.92 10.86 -3.02
N GLY A 204 16.14 12.17 -2.98
CA GLY A 204 15.45 13.11 -2.09
C GLY A 204 15.99 13.15 -0.66
N LEU A 205 17.09 12.43 -0.37
CA LEU A 205 17.74 12.47 0.96
C LEU A 205 18.55 13.74 1.15
N ASP A 206 19.11 14.27 0.06
CA ASP A 206 19.81 15.56 0.07
C ASP A 206 18.82 16.72 0.01
N GLU A 207 19.13 17.83 0.67
CA GLU A 207 18.28 19.03 0.66
C GLU A 207 18.21 19.65 -0.74
N THR A 208 19.25 19.48 -1.54
CA THR A 208 19.41 20.02 -2.90
C THR A 208 18.75 19.18 -4.00
N ASP A 209 18.34 17.95 -3.70
CA ASP A 209 17.51 17.18 -4.63
C ASP A 209 16.16 17.88 -4.80
N GLU A 210 15.60 17.94 -6.00
CA GLU A 210 14.23 18.43 -6.19
C GLU A 210 13.43 17.49 -7.08
N ILE A 211 12.15 17.32 -6.76
CA ILE A 211 11.17 16.76 -7.68
C ILE A 211 10.77 17.86 -8.67
N VAL A 212 11.01 17.59 -9.95
CA VAL A 212 10.84 18.57 -11.03
C VAL A 212 9.68 18.24 -11.96
N MET A 213 9.31 16.96 -12.09
CA MET A 213 8.11 16.54 -12.83
C MET A 213 7.41 15.38 -12.13
N ILE A 214 6.09 15.33 -12.27
CA ILE A 214 5.23 14.22 -11.85
C ILE A 214 4.22 13.97 -12.95
N SER A 215 4.25 12.78 -13.53
CA SER A 215 3.15 12.30 -14.37
C SER A 215 2.11 11.58 -13.53
N LEU A 216 0.83 11.76 -13.85
CA LEU A 216 -0.27 11.06 -13.18
C LEU A 216 -1.30 10.65 -14.23
N TYR A 217 -1.63 9.37 -14.30
CA TYR A 217 -2.84 8.90 -14.96
C TYR A 217 -3.84 8.45 -13.88
N LYS A 218 -5.08 8.90 -13.99
CA LYS A 218 -6.19 8.53 -13.09
C LYS A 218 -7.33 7.95 -13.89
N TRP A 219 -7.90 6.84 -13.43
CA TRP A 219 -9.05 6.23 -14.07
C TRP A 219 -9.98 5.54 -13.07
N ASN A 220 -11.23 5.40 -13.51
CA ASN A 220 -12.26 4.54 -12.93
C ASN A 220 -13.24 4.12 -14.05
N ARG A 221 -14.17 3.21 -13.76
CA ARG A 221 -15.09 2.65 -14.76
C ARG A 221 -16.05 3.71 -15.31
N ARG A 222 -16.41 4.73 -14.52
CA ARG A 222 -17.39 5.76 -14.89
C ARG A 222 -16.81 6.93 -15.67
N GLN A 223 -15.60 7.38 -15.33
CA GLN A 223 -14.98 8.60 -15.85
C GLN A 223 -13.91 8.34 -16.91
N GLY A 224 -13.50 7.07 -17.08
CA GLY A 224 -12.45 6.67 -18.00
C GLY A 224 -11.07 7.19 -17.60
N LEU A 225 -10.11 7.05 -18.51
CA LEU A 225 -8.73 7.48 -18.30
C LEU A 225 -8.57 8.99 -18.48
N ARG A 226 -7.87 9.62 -17.53
CA ARG A 226 -7.40 11.00 -17.60
C ARG A 226 -5.94 11.05 -17.19
N HIS A 227 -5.22 12.06 -17.65
CA HIS A 227 -3.83 12.28 -17.28
C HIS A 227 -3.58 13.74 -16.92
N TRP A 228 -2.52 13.94 -16.16
CA TRP A 228 -1.96 15.22 -15.77
C TRP A 228 -0.45 15.11 -15.80
N LEU A 229 0.22 16.15 -16.29
CA LEU A 229 1.66 16.33 -16.09
C LEU A 229 1.86 17.59 -15.25
N LEU A 230 2.49 17.43 -14.09
CA LEU A 230 2.83 18.52 -13.19
C LEU A 230 4.34 18.72 -13.31
N TYR A 231 4.79 19.96 -13.51
CA TYR A 231 6.22 20.23 -13.62
C TYR A 231 6.59 21.59 -13.04
N ARG A 232 7.82 21.69 -12.53
CA ARG A 232 8.39 22.95 -12.09
C ARG A 232 8.95 23.67 -13.31
N LEU A 233 8.71 24.96 -13.43
CA LEU A 233 9.36 25.77 -14.46
C LEU A 233 10.87 25.84 -14.19
N PRO A 234 11.72 25.55 -15.19
CA PRO A 234 13.16 25.67 -15.00
C PRO A 234 13.64 27.13 -14.95
N CYS A 235 12.92 28.04 -15.61
CA CYS A 235 13.16 29.47 -15.56
C CYS A 235 11.83 30.24 -15.64
N ASP A 236 11.85 31.55 -15.34
CA ASP A 236 10.66 32.41 -15.45
C ASP A 236 10.25 32.55 -16.92
N SER A 237 9.20 31.81 -17.30
CA SER A 237 8.78 31.65 -18.68
C SER A 237 7.31 31.24 -18.78
N PRO A 238 6.62 31.57 -19.89
CA PRO A 238 5.33 30.98 -20.20
C PRO A 238 5.46 29.46 -20.35
N PRO A 239 4.51 28.69 -19.81
CA PRO A 239 4.55 27.23 -19.88
C PRO A 239 4.51 26.72 -21.33
N PRO A 240 5.27 25.68 -21.68
CA PRO A 240 5.12 24.93 -22.92
C PRO A 240 3.66 24.54 -23.22
N ASP A 241 3.25 24.73 -24.47
CA ASP A 241 1.90 24.33 -24.94
C ASP A 241 1.82 22.80 -25.05
N MET A 242 1.09 22.21 -24.11
CA MET A 242 0.84 20.78 -24.00
C MET A 242 -0.44 20.51 -23.22
N ASP A 243 -1.28 19.61 -23.74
CA ASP A 243 -2.58 19.28 -23.13
C ASP A 243 -2.44 18.75 -21.71
N ARG A 244 -3.34 19.19 -20.82
CA ARG A 244 -3.43 18.79 -19.40
C ARG A 244 -2.11 18.83 -18.63
N THR A 245 -1.31 19.86 -18.91
CA THR A 245 -0.09 20.14 -18.17
C THR A 245 -0.27 21.30 -17.19
N HIS A 246 0.41 21.22 -16.06
CA HIS A 246 0.35 22.19 -14.97
C HIS A 246 1.77 22.60 -14.60
N ALA A 247 2.10 23.86 -14.89
CA ALA A 247 3.38 24.45 -14.56
C ALA A 247 3.33 25.11 -13.18
N TYR A 248 4.41 24.96 -12.41
CA TYR A 248 4.55 25.49 -11.06
C TYR A 248 5.87 26.24 -10.91
N THR A 249 5.91 27.27 -10.08
CA THR A 249 7.14 28.06 -9.87
C THR A 249 8.01 27.51 -8.73
N SER A 250 7.52 26.52 -7.98
CA SER A 250 8.26 25.88 -6.88
C SER A 250 7.84 24.43 -6.69
N GLU A 251 8.76 23.61 -6.15
CA GLU A 251 8.50 22.21 -5.78
C GLU A 251 7.30 22.11 -4.80
N ARG A 252 7.19 23.02 -3.84
CA ARG A 252 6.06 23.06 -2.88
C ARG A 252 4.70 23.16 -3.59
N GLN A 253 4.57 24.01 -4.60
CA GLN A 253 3.32 24.16 -5.33
C GLN A 253 3.01 22.91 -6.18
N LEU A 254 4.04 22.34 -6.83
CA LEU A 254 3.94 21.09 -7.58
C LEU A 254 3.45 19.96 -6.69
N LEU A 255 4.05 19.78 -5.50
CA LEU A 255 3.66 18.75 -4.55
C LEU A 255 2.24 18.98 -4.00
N ASN A 256 1.83 20.22 -3.73
CA ASN A 256 0.44 20.51 -3.37
C ASN A 256 -0.54 20.12 -4.48
N GLY A 257 -0.20 20.43 -5.74
CA GLY A 257 -0.99 20.06 -6.91
C GLY A 257 -1.15 18.56 -7.04
N PHE A 258 -0.05 17.81 -6.91
CA PHE A 258 -0.08 16.35 -6.97
C PHE A 258 -0.98 15.76 -5.87
N HIS A 259 -0.80 16.18 -4.63
CA HIS A 259 -1.58 15.66 -3.50
C HIS A 259 -3.07 15.99 -3.59
N ALA A 260 -3.43 17.13 -4.17
CA ALA A 260 -4.83 17.47 -4.45
C ALA A 260 -5.45 16.52 -5.49
N LEU A 261 -4.69 16.17 -6.55
CA LEU A 261 -5.18 15.30 -7.63
C LEU A 261 -5.37 13.83 -7.21
N ILE A 262 -4.59 13.36 -6.24
CA ILE A 262 -4.65 11.98 -5.74
C ILE A 262 -5.55 11.81 -4.51
N GLN A 263 -6.17 12.88 -4.00
CA GLN A 263 -6.96 12.84 -2.77
C GLN A 263 -8.08 11.79 -2.83
N ASP A 264 -8.76 11.71 -3.97
CA ASP A 264 -9.89 10.81 -4.26
C ASP A 264 -9.47 9.43 -4.78
N CYS A 265 -8.17 9.16 -4.99
CA CYS A 265 -7.71 7.82 -5.38
C CYS A 265 -7.81 6.84 -4.21
N GLN A 266 -8.37 5.66 -4.45
CA GLN A 266 -8.33 4.55 -3.49
C GLN A 266 -7.07 3.70 -3.65
N VAL A 267 -6.57 3.61 -4.88
CA VAL A 267 -5.37 2.85 -5.23
C VAL A 267 -4.35 3.81 -5.83
N LEU A 268 -3.11 3.71 -5.35
CA LEU A 268 -1.96 4.37 -5.96
C LEU A 268 -0.96 3.32 -6.43
N THR A 269 -0.45 3.52 -7.63
CA THR A 269 0.49 2.60 -8.26
C THR A 269 1.54 3.32 -9.08
N GLY A 270 2.53 2.57 -9.55
CA GLY A 270 3.71 3.05 -10.24
C GLY A 270 4.72 1.91 -10.36
N TYR A 271 5.90 2.18 -10.92
CA TYR A 271 6.92 1.16 -11.14
C TYR A 271 8.14 1.42 -10.26
N ASN A 272 8.41 0.54 -9.30
CA ASN A 272 9.45 0.70 -8.29
C ASN A 272 9.21 1.89 -7.33
N ILE A 273 7.95 2.29 -7.16
CA ILE A 273 7.56 3.41 -6.29
C ILE A 273 7.93 3.20 -4.83
N ASN A 274 8.00 1.95 -4.35
CA ASN A 274 8.45 1.68 -2.98
C ASN A 274 9.97 1.82 -2.84
N GLY A 275 10.70 1.60 -3.93
CA GLY A 275 12.16 1.66 -3.97
C GLY A 275 12.70 3.08 -4.24
N PHE A 276 11.88 3.97 -4.80
CA PHE A 276 12.33 5.32 -5.18
C PHE A 276 11.29 6.40 -4.88
N ASP A 277 10.14 6.39 -5.56
CA ASP A 277 9.24 7.54 -5.62
C ASP A 277 8.62 7.92 -4.27
N LEU A 278 8.10 6.94 -3.51
CA LEU A 278 7.48 7.20 -2.21
C LEU A 278 8.48 7.62 -1.13
N PRO A 279 9.65 6.96 -0.98
CA PRO A 279 10.72 7.49 -0.14
C PRO A 279 11.11 8.92 -0.52
N CYS A 280 11.32 9.21 -1.81
CA CYS A 280 11.68 10.53 -2.29
C CYS A 280 10.60 11.58 -1.96
N LEU A 281 9.33 11.31 -2.28
CA LEU A 281 8.21 12.19 -1.91
C LEU A 281 8.19 12.48 -0.41
N PHE A 282 8.32 11.45 0.42
CA PHE A 282 8.31 11.60 1.87
C PHE A 282 9.45 12.49 2.37
N THR A 283 10.68 12.27 1.90
CA THR A 283 11.84 13.05 2.33
C THR A 283 11.78 14.48 1.81
N ARG A 284 11.32 14.71 0.57
CA ARG A 284 11.12 16.05 0.02
C ARG A 284 10.05 16.84 0.77
N LEU A 285 8.92 16.21 1.13
CA LEU A 285 7.91 16.84 1.97
C LEU A 285 8.47 17.22 3.36
N LEU A 286 9.40 16.43 3.91
CA LEU A 286 10.07 16.72 5.17
C LEU A 286 11.01 17.93 5.05
N TRP A 287 11.87 17.96 4.03
CA TRP A 287 12.77 19.08 3.75
C TRP A 287 11.99 20.39 3.54
N LEU A 288 10.88 20.32 2.81
CA LEU A 288 9.98 21.44 2.59
C LEU A 288 9.05 21.73 3.77
N GLN A 289 9.14 21.02 4.90
CA GLN A 289 8.30 21.23 6.09
C GLN A 289 6.79 21.17 5.76
N MET A 290 6.38 20.31 4.83
CA MET A 290 4.99 20.13 4.38
C MET A 290 4.23 19.17 5.31
N TYR A 291 4.24 19.46 6.62
CA TYR A 291 3.69 18.58 7.65
C TYR A 291 2.18 18.30 7.51
N SER A 292 1.44 19.25 6.93
CA SER A 292 0.02 19.08 6.64
C SER A 292 -0.26 17.96 5.64
N ILE A 293 0.69 17.66 4.75
CA ILE A 293 0.60 16.56 3.79
C ILE A 293 1.23 15.29 4.37
N LEU A 294 2.38 15.40 5.05
CA LEU A 294 3.06 14.26 5.68
C LEU A 294 2.16 13.46 6.62
N LYS A 295 1.20 14.10 7.29
CA LYS A 295 0.24 13.41 8.16
C LYS A 295 -0.60 12.35 7.44
N HIS A 296 -0.69 12.38 6.10
CA HIS A 296 -1.41 11.42 5.27
C HIS A 296 -0.54 10.23 4.84
N TYR A 297 0.77 10.29 5.07
CA TYR A 297 1.66 9.16 4.87
C TYR A 297 1.61 8.21 6.07
N SER A 298 1.98 6.96 5.83
CA SER A 298 2.06 5.89 6.82
C SER A 298 3.22 4.97 6.47
N SER A 299 3.42 3.92 7.24
CA SER A 299 4.40 2.90 6.95
C SER A 299 3.87 1.51 7.28
N VAL A 300 4.41 0.52 6.57
CA VAL A 300 4.13 -0.90 6.78
C VAL A 300 5.45 -1.65 6.85
N ASN A 301 5.56 -2.57 7.82
CA ASN A 301 6.70 -3.47 7.92
C ASN A 301 6.48 -4.65 6.96
N VAL A 302 7.41 -4.83 6.02
CA VAL A 302 7.47 -5.98 5.10
C VAL A 302 8.76 -6.73 5.39
N GLY A 303 8.66 -7.84 6.14
CA GLY A 303 9.82 -8.54 6.65
C GLY A 303 10.62 -7.66 7.62
N THR A 304 11.87 -7.36 7.29
CA THR A 304 12.76 -6.48 8.05
C THR A 304 12.79 -5.04 7.54
N SER A 305 12.02 -4.73 6.48
CA SER A 305 12.01 -3.41 5.83
C SER A 305 10.77 -2.62 6.20
N VAL A 306 10.95 -1.31 6.41
CA VAL A 306 9.85 -0.34 6.55
C VAL A 306 9.57 0.25 5.18
N VAL A 307 8.35 0.11 4.69
CA VAL A 307 7.91 0.65 3.40
C VAL A 307 6.98 1.83 3.63
N THR A 308 7.31 2.98 3.04
CA THR A 308 6.47 4.17 3.03
C THR A 308 5.20 3.92 2.25
N THR A 309 4.05 4.31 2.79
CA THR A 309 2.74 4.15 2.14
C THR A 309 1.84 5.34 2.48
N PHE A 310 0.58 5.29 2.05
CA PHE A 310 -0.44 6.28 2.38
C PHE A 310 -1.45 5.73 3.39
N GLN A 311 -1.98 6.60 4.22
CA GLN A 311 -3.16 6.30 5.01
C GLN A 311 -4.36 6.14 4.08
N GLN A 312 -5.21 5.15 4.36
CA GLN A 312 -6.51 4.97 3.70
C GLN A 312 -6.46 4.63 2.19
N LYS A 313 -5.27 4.49 1.61
CA LYS A 313 -5.09 4.05 0.21
C LYS A 313 -4.42 2.68 0.18
N ILE A 314 -4.64 1.97 -0.91
CA ILE A 314 -3.87 0.78 -1.28
C ILE A 314 -2.70 1.26 -2.15
N VAL A 315 -1.48 0.86 -1.81
CA VAL A 315 -0.29 1.18 -2.61
C VAL A 315 0.24 -0.09 -3.26
N LEU A 316 0.31 -0.09 -4.58
CA LEU A 316 0.71 -1.25 -5.38
C LEU A 316 1.92 -0.90 -6.22
N ASP A 317 3.01 -1.62 -6.03
CA ASP A 317 4.23 -1.42 -6.82
C ASP A 317 4.34 -2.49 -7.90
N LEU A 318 4.23 -2.07 -9.16
CA LEU A 318 4.23 -2.99 -10.30
C LEU A 318 5.57 -3.69 -10.48
N TYR A 319 6.68 -3.10 -10.05
CA TYR A 319 7.97 -3.76 -10.07
C TYR A 319 7.96 -5.01 -9.18
N HIS A 320 7.41 -4.90 -7.97
CA HIS A 320 7.25 -6.05 -7.08
C HIS A 320 6.23 -7.05 -7.59
N TYR A 321 5.11 -6.58 -8.16
CA TYR A 321 4.13 -7.46 -8.79
C TYR A 321 4.75 -8.36 -9.86
N PHE A 322 5.49 -7.78 -10.81
CA PHE A 322 6.15 -8.56 -11.87
C PHE A 322 7.23 -9.49 -11.33
N ARG A 323 7.98 -9.09 -10.31
CA ARG A 323 9.01 -9.96 -9.72
C ARG A 323 8.43 -11.20 -9.03
N ILE A 324 7.30 -11.06 -8.35
CA ILE A 324 6.71 -12.11 -7.53
C ILE A 324 5.74 -12.96 -8.34
N PHE A 325 4.84 -12.34 -9.09
CA PHE A 325 3.66 -13.00 -9.65
C PHE A 325 3.70 -13.16 -11.18
N SER A 326 4.42 -12.31 -11.90
CA SER A 326 4.45 -12.33 -13.37
C SER A 326 5.88 -12.27 -13.93
N ASN A 327 6.80 -13.08 -13.37
CA ASN A 327 8.20 -13.10 -13.80
C ASN A 327 8.47 -14.02 -15.00
N TYR A 328 7.48 -14.83 -15.40
CA TYR A 328 7.61 -15.77 -16.50
C TYR A 328 8.04 -15.06 -17.79
N ASP A 329 9.09 -15.59 -18.41
CA ASP A 329 9.66 -15.14 -19.69
C ASP A 329 10.11 -13.67 -19.76
N LEU A 330 10.33 -13.02 -18.61
CA LEU A 330 10.91 -11.67 -18.56
C LEU A 330 12.44 -11.75 -18.50
N PRO A 331 13.17 -11.20 -19.49
CA PRO A 331 14.64 -11.18 -19.46
C PRO A 331 15.19 -10.16 -18.45
N GLY A 332 14.33 -9.29 -17.91
CA GLY A 332 14.64 -8.33 -16.87
C GLY A 332 13.40 -7.59 -16.39
N PHE A 333 13.55 -6.89 -15.27
CA PHE A 333 12.46 -6.17 -14.59
C PHE A 333 12.61 -4.65 -14.71
N LYS A 334 13.28 -4.16 -15.76
CA LYS A 334 13.23 -2.73 -16.09
C LYS A 334 11.91 -2.46 -16.80
N LEU A 335 11.28 -1.30 -16.54
CA LEU A 335 10.00 -0.94 -17.15
C LEU A 335 10.02 -1.10 -18.67
N ASP A 336 11.09 -0.65 -19.35
CA ASP A 336 11.23 -0.77 -20.80
C ASP A 336 11.22 -2.23 -21.29
N VAL A 337 11.91 -3.10 -20.57
CA VAL A 337 11.97 -4.54 -20.89
C VAL A 337 10.60 -5.18 -20.71
N VAL A 338 9.93 -4.88 -19.59
CA VAL A 338 8.60 -5.44 -19.31
C VAL A 338 7.56 -4.89 -20.30
N ALA A 339 7.57 -3.60 -20.58
CA ALA A 339 6.69 -2.97 -21.56
C ALA A 339 6.91 -3.53 -22.97
N SER A 340 8.16 -3.73 -23.38
CA SER A 340 8.47 -4.32 -24.70
C SER A 340 7.94 -5.75 -24.79
N MET A 341 8.21 -6.59 -23.79
CA MET A 341 7.77 -7.99 -23.79
C MET A 341 6.26 -8.15 -23.63
N LYS A 342 5.63 -7.37 -22.74
CA LYS A 342 4.22 -7.53 -22.39
C LYS A 342 3.30 -6.68 -23.24
N LEU A 343 3.70 -5.50 -23.70
CA LEU A 343 2.85 -4.58 -24.47
C LEU A 343 3.27 -4.43 -25.93
N ASN A 344 4.47 -4.88 -26.30
CA ASN A 344 5.10 -4.54 -27.58
C ASN A 344 5.24 -3.01 -27.77
N GLU A 345 5.53 -2.32 -26.66
CA GLU A 345 5.76 -0.87 -26.61
C GLU A 345 7.10 -0.57 -25.93
N THR A 346 7.82 0.46 -26.37
CA THR A 346 9.10 0.89 -25.79
C THR A 346 8.97 2.24 -25.08
N LYS A 347 9.90 2.52 -24.16
CA LYS A 347 10.05 3.86 -23.57
C LYS A 347 10.52 4.87 -24.62
N VAL A 348 10.39 6.16 -24.29
CA VAL A 348 11.05 7.23 -25.05
C VAL A 348 12.57 7.07 -24.87
N PRO A 349 13.38 7.05 -25.96
CA PRO A 349 14.79 6.68 -25.91
C PRO A 349 15.71 7.82 -25.42
N ILE A 350 15.36 8.47 -24.32
CA ILE A 350 16.16 9.53 -23.68
C ILE A 350 16.53 9.12 -22.26
N GLN A 351 17.62 9.69 -21.73
CA GLN A 351 18.02 9.51 -20.33
C GLN A 351 17.57 10.68 -19.46
N SER A 352 16.95 10.38 -18.32
CA SER A 352 16.48 11.37 -17.35
C SER A 352 17.60 12.25 -16.80
N THR A 353 18.85 11.79 -16.80
CA THR A 353 20.03 12.59 -16.39
C THR A 353 20.19 13.89 -17.19
N GLY A 354 19.69 13.96 -18.43
CA GLY A 354 19.73 15.20 -19.20
C GLY A 354 18.75 16.28 -18.71
N LEU A 355 17.76 15.94 -17.85
CA LEU A 355 16.94 16.93 -17.16
C LEU A 355 17.76 17.88 -16.31
N TRP A 356 18.87 17.40 -15.73
CA TRP A 356 19.74 18.24 -14.91
C TRP A 356 20.13 19.53 -15.63
N SER A 357 20.56 19.43 -16.90
CA SER A 357 20.95 20.59 -17.70
C SER A 357 19.79 21.56 -17.96
N TRP A 358 18.55 21.09 -18.01
CA TRP A 358 17.38 21.95 -18.16
C TRP A 358 17.10 22.79 -16.91
N TYR A 359 17.49 22.34 -15.72
CA TYR A 359 17.21 23.05 -14.45
C TYR A 359 18.40 23.80 -13.87
N THR A 360 19.63 23.48 -14.26
CA THR A 360 20.83 24.07 -13.65
C THR A 360 21.67 24.91 -14.62
N HIS A 361 21.47 24.76 -15.94
CA HIS A 361 22.30 25.48 -16.90
C HIS A 361 21.87 26.95 -17.04
N PRO A 362 22.81 27.93 -16.99
CA PRO A 362 22.48 29.35 -16.96
C PRO A 362 21.86 29.89 -18.26
N GLN A 363 21.98 29.16 -19.37
CA GLN A 363 21.43 29.56 -20.67
C GLN A 363 19.99 29.07 -20.90
N VAL A 364 19.36 28.43 -19.92
CA VAL A 364 17.96 28.02 -20.03
C VAL A 364 17.07 29.27 -20.04
N SER A 365 16.40 29.49 -21.17
CA SER A 365 15.54 30.64 -21.42
C SER A 365 14.17 30.17 -21.90
N ALA A 366 13.20 31.10 -21.94
CA ALA A 366 11.87 30.83 -22.50
C ALA A 366 12.00 30.28 -23.95
N ASP A 367 12.76 30.96 -24.82
CA ASP A 367 12.96 30.52 -26.20
C ASP A 367 13.51 29.09 -26.30
N LEU A 368 14.42 28.72 -25.40
CA LEU A 368 15.02 27.39 -25.38
C LEU A 368 14.03 26.30 -24.92
N LEU A 369 13.17 26.60 -23.94
CA LEU A 369 12.15 25.66 -23.46
C LEU A 369 11.11 25.32 -24.53
N HIS A 370 10.83 26.27 -25.42
CA HIS A 370 9.92 26.11 -26.56
C HIS A 370 10.64 25.62 -27.83
N HIS A 371 11.95 25.38 -27.78
CA HIS A 371 12.74 25.01 -28.94
C HIS A 371 12.51 23.55 -29.37
N HIS A 372 12.54 23.30 -30.69
CA HIS A 372 12.19 21.99 -31.27
C HIS A 372 13.40 21.16 -31.74
N SER A 373 14.58 21.75 -31.92
CA SER A 373 15.79 20.99 -32.31
C SER A 373 16.54 20.48 -31.09
N VAL A 374 16.67 19.17 -30.99
CA VAL A 374 17.47 18.48 -29.97
C VAL A 374 18.95 18.85 -30.13
N GLU A 375 19.46 18.94 -31.36
CA GLU A 375 20.87 19.26 -31.63
C GLU A 375 21.24 20.65 -31.09
N GLU A 376 20.36 21.63 -31.31
CA GLU A 376 20.59 22.99 -30.83
C GLU A 376 20.49 23.08 -29.31
N CYS A 377 19.48 22.46 -28.71
CA CYS A 377 19.36 22.37 -27.25
C CYS A 377 20.57 21.67 -26.62
N HIS A 378 21.04 20.57 -27.22
CA HIS A 378 22.21 19.83 -26.78
C HIS A 378 23.50 20.67 -26.89
N ARG A 379 23.66 21.40 -28.00
CA ARG A 379 24.80 22.30 -28.23
C ARG A 379 24.87 23.44 -27.21
N ILE A 380 23.72 24.00 -26.85
CA ILE A 380 23.58 25.11 -25.90
C ILE A 380 23.79 24.61 -24.46
N LEU A 381 23.08 23.54 -24.07
CA LEU A 381 23.07 23.06 -22.68
C LEU A 381 24.26 22.15 -22.32
N GLN A 382 24.97 21.62 -23.32
CA GLN A 382 26.17 20.80 -23.20
C GLN A 382 26.06 19.73 -22.10
N PRO A 383 25.04 18.84 -22.15
CA PRO A 383 24.79 17.89 -21.07
C PRO A 383 25.97 16.93 -20.89
N ARG A 384 26.43 16.79 -19.66
CA ARG A 384 27.66 16.07 -19.32
C ARG A 384 27.51 14.58 -19.65
N ARG A 385 28.43 14.03 -20.46
CA ARG A 385 28.51 12.60 -20.83
C ARG A 385 27.23 12.02 -21.46
N LEU A 386 26.32 12.87 -21.95
CA LEU A 386 25.07 12.43 -22.55
C LEU A 386 25.11 12.67 -24.07
N PRO A 387 25.09 11.61 -24.91
CA PRO A 387 25.04 11.75 -26.36
C PRO A 387 23.74 12.44 -26.81
N THR A 388 23.77 13.18 -27.92
CA THR A 388 22.59 13.85 -28.49
C THR A 388 21.44 12.88 -28.75
N ALA A 389 21.73 11.64 -29.16
CA ALA A 389 20.73 10.60 -29.39
C ALA A 389 20.00 10.09 -28.13
N GLN A 390 20.49 10.46 -26.94
CA GLN A 390 19.91 10.10 -25.64
C GLN A 390 19.44 11.34 -24.86
N PHE A 391 19.51 12.51 -25.49
CA PHE A 391 19.05 13.79 -24.95
C PHE A 391 17.74 14.19 -25.61
N GLY A 392 16.94 15.01 -24.93
CA GLY A 392 15.66 15.49 -25.43
C GLY A 392 15.51 17.01 -25.30
N THR A 393 14.62 17.58 -26.11
CA THR A 393 14.05 18.89 -25.81
C THR A 393 13.31 18.85 -24.47
N PHE A 394 13.00 20.00 -23.88
CA PHE A 394 12.21 20.02 -22.64
C PHE A 394 10.86 19.31 -22.81
N LYS A 395 10.23 19.48 -23.98
CA LYS A 395 8.98 18.80 -24.33
C LYS A 395 9.15 17.29 -24.49
N ASP A 396 10.29 16.80 -24.98
CA ASP A 396 10.57 15.36 -25.02
C ASP A 396 10.66 14.76 -23.61
N TYR A 397 11.22 15.50 -22.65
CA TYR A 397 11.24 15.08 -21.24
C TYR A 397 9.85 15.06 -20.61
N MET A 398 9.00 16.04 -20.95
CA MET A 398 7.58 16.04 -20.56
C MET A 398 6.86 14.79 -21.11
N TYR A 399 7.10 14.42 -22.37
CA TYR A 399 6.56 13.19 -22.96
C TYR A 399 7.15 11.92 -22.35
N TYR A 400 8.44 11.89 -22.04
CA TYR A 400 9.11 10.77 -21.37
C TYR A 400 8.44 10.46 -20.04
N CYS A 401 8.27 11.47 -19.17
CA CYS A 401 7.63 11.31 -17.87
C CYS A 401 6.18 10.80 -18.02
N LEU A 402 5.41 11.32 -18.98
CA LEU A 402 4.05 10.83 -19.26
C LEU A 402 4.03 9.39 -19.81
N LYS A 403 5.00 9.03 -20.65
CA LYS A 403 5.07 7.70 -21.26
C LYS A 403 5.29 6.63 -20.19
N ASP A 404 6.09 6.92 -19.18
CA ASP A 404 6.39 5.98 -18.10
C ASP A 404 5.13 5.60 -17.32
N SER A 405 4.41 6.59 -16.79
CA SER A 405 3.12 6.32 -16.13
C SER A 405 2.09 5.68 -17.06
N PHE A 406 2.08 6.02 -18.36
CA PHE A 406 1.17 5.39 -19.32
C PHE A 406 1.48 3.89 -19.51
N LEU A 407 2.75 3.52 -19.65
CA LEU A 407 3.14 2.11 -19.75
C LEU A 407 2.73 1.34 -18.50
N VAL A 408 2.89 1.94 -17.32
CA VAL A 408 2.47 1.32 -16.06
C VAL A 408 0.96 1.17 -15.98
N TYR A 409 0.17 2.17 -16.40
CA TYR A 409 -1.29 2.04 -16.56
C TYR A 409 -1.66 0.85 -17.46
N ARG A 410 -1.03 0.76 -18.63
CA ARG A 410 -1.32 -0.30 -19.62
C ARG A 410 -0.96 -1.69 -19.09
N LEU A 411 0.16 -1.81 -18.37
CA LEU A 411 0.56 -3.05 -17.70
C LEU A 411 -0.42 -3.41 -16.58
N PHE A 412 -0.86 -2.43 -15.79
CA PHE A 412 -1.82 -2.64 -14.69
C PHE A 412 -3.13 -3.23 -15.20
N GLU A 413 -3.69 -2.65 -16.26
CA GLU A 413 -4.94 -3.12 -16.86
C GLU A 413 -4.76 -4.47 -17.57
N LYS A 414 -3.66 -4.66 -18.31
CA LYS A 414 -3.40 -5.89 -19.05
C LYS A 414 -3.25 -7.11 -18.13
N GLU A 415 -2.54 -6.93 -17.02
CA GLU A 415 -2.28 -8.01 -16.07
C GLU A 415 -3.42 -8.16 -15.04
N MET A 416 -4.49 -7.36 -15.17
CA MET A 416 -5.63 -7.36 -14.24
C MET A 416 -5.18 -7.30 -12.78
N VAL A 417 -4.18 -6.46 -12.48
CA VAL A 417 -3.47 -6.44 -11.19
C VAL A 417 -4.43 -6.29 -10.02
N LEU A 418 -5.45 -5.46 -10.17
CA LEU A 418 -6.45 -5.27 -9.13
C LEU A 418 -7.28 -6.52 -8.88
N SER A 419 -7.73 -7.21 -9.93
CA SER A 419 -8.47 -8.47 -9.80
C SER A 419 -7.66 -9.53 -9.09
N PHE A 420 -6.37 -9.66 -9.45
CA PHE A 420 -5.44 -10.59 -8.80
C PHE A 420 -5.23 -10.31 -7.30
N LEU A 421 -5.37 -9.05 -6.87
CA LEU A 421 -5.27 -8.69 -5.46
C LEU A 421 -6.58 -8.94 -4.69
N THR A 422 -7.72 -8.86 -5.38
CA THR A 422 -9.05 -9.03 -4.79
C THR A 422 -9.55 -10.47 -4.77
N GLU A 423 -9.03 -11.32 -5.66
CA GLU A 423 -9.30 -12.77 -5.74
C GLU A 423 -8.24 -13.57 -4.96
#